data_AF-A0A380DWI2-F1
#
_entry.id   AF-A0A380DWI2-F1
#
_cell.length_a   1.000
_cell.length_b   1.000
_cell.length_c   1.000
_cell.angle_alpha   90.00
_cell.angle_beta   90.00
_cell.angle_gamma   90.00
#
_symmetry.space_group_name_H-M   'P 1'
#
loop_
_entity.id
_entity.type
_entity.pdbx_description
1 polymer ?
#
loop_
_entity_poly.entity_id
_entity_poly.type
_entity_poly.pdbx_seq_one_letter_code
_entity_poly.pdbx_strand_id
1 'polypeptide(L)'
;MEEFKQHYKGLIDESLTCQDKVELIKKCEKYTDEVIRKDVLPEDIVDIHKNYILTLNLTREDVFKTLDVLQEIVKGFGYSYRDYQRLVDKLQVHDKEIDLASSLQQTMLKTDIPQFDSIQIGVISVAAQKVSGDYFNLIDHNDGTMSFAVADVIGKVYQLL
;
A
#
# COMPACT_ATOMS: atom_id res chain seq x y z
N MET A 1 -13.34 6.03 23.95
CA MET A 1 -13.51 7.42 23.45
C MET A 1 -13.05 8.46 24.46
N GLU A 2 -13.31 8.32 25.76
CA GLU A 2 -12.91 9.38 26.71
C GLU A 2 -11.41 9.36 27.05
N GLU A 3 -10.79 8.19 27.09
CA GLU A 3 -9.38 8.01 27.47
C GLU A 3 -8.39 8.69 26.51
N PHE A 4 -8.61 8.61 25.19
CA PHE A 4 -7.71 9.25 24.21
C PHE A 4 -7.81 10.78 24.27
N LYS A 5 -9.02 11.31 24.50
CA LYS A 5 -9.23 12.75 24.72
C LYS A 5 -8.48 13.22 25.95
N GLN A 6 -8.51 12.45 27.04
CA GLN A 6 -7.74 12.77 28.25
C GLN A 6 -6.24 12.75 28.00
N HIS A 7 -5.73 11.78 27.23
CA HIS A 7 -4.32 11.73 26.85
C HIS A 7 -3.91 12.96 26.04
N TYR A 8 -4.71 13.37 25.04
CA TYR A 8 -4.46 14.59 24.27
C TYR A 8 -4.45 15.84 25.15
N LYS A 9 -5.44 15.98 26.04
CA LYS A 9 -5.51 17.09 27.00
C LYS A 9 -4.26 17.17 27.87
N GLY A 10 -3.77 16.02 28.34
CA GLY A 10 -2.51 15.95 29.08
C GLY A 10 -1.30 16.47 28.30
N LEU A 11 -1.22 16.19 26.99
CA LEU A 11 -0.16 16.75 26.13
C LEU A 11 -0.25 18.26 26.00
N ILE A 12 -1.47 18.80 25.93
CA ILE A 12 -1.71 20.25 25.90
C ILE A 12 -1.26 20.87 27.23
N ASP A 13 -1.69 20.34 28.37
CA ASP A 13 -1.31 20.85 29.69
C ASP A 13 0.22 20.79 29.90
N GLU A 14 0.85 19.71 29.46
CA GLU A 14 2.30 19.57 29.49
C GLU A 14 2.96 20.64 28.59
N SER A 15 2.45 20.91 27.39
CA SER A 15 3.01 21.95 26.51
C SER A 15 2.98 23.36 27.10
N LEU A 16 2.05 23.65 28.01
CA LEU A 16 1.91 24.94 28.67
C LEU A 16 2.92 25.12 29.81
N THR A 17 3.35 24.01 30.43
CA THR A 17 4.21 23.99 31.61
C THR A 17 5.65 23.55 31.32
N CYS A 18 5.88 22.87 30.19
CA CYS A 18 7.12 22.13 29.96
C CYS A 18 8.30 23.01 29.54
N GLN A 19 9.46 22.76 30.16
CA GLN A 19 10.76 23.32 29.76
C GLN A 19 11.51 22.43 28.76
N ASP A 20 11.19 21.14 28.66
CA ASP A 20 11.84 20.17 27.77
C ASP A 20 10.96 19.82 26.55
N LYS A 21 11.21 20.53 25.44
CA LYS A 21 10.52 20.29 24.18
C LYS A 21 10.80 18.90 23.58
N VAL A 22 11.96 18.30 23.86
CA VAL A 22 12.36 17.01 23.26
C VAL A 22 11.54 15.87 23.84
N GLU A 23 11.30 15.89 25.15
CA GLU A 23 10.45 14.89 25.79
C GLU A 23 9.00 15.00 25.30
N LEU A 24 8.48 16.22 25.17
CA LEU A 24 7.13 16.47 24.66
C LEU A 24 6.93 15.92 23.25
N ILE A 25 7.89 16.11 22.35
CA ILE A 25 7.84 15.59 20.97
C ILE A 25 7.75 14.06 20.98
N LYS A 26 8.58 13.36 21.77
CA LYS A 26 8.52 11.89 21.88
C LYS A 26 7.17 11.40 22.38
N LYS A 27 6.54 12.12 23.32
CA LYS A 27 5.18 11.81 23.79
C LYS A 27 4.15 12.02 22.68
N CYS A 28 4.28 13.09 21.88
CA CYS A 28 3.43 13.34 20.73
C CYS A 28 3.57 12.24 19.66
N GLU A 29 4.78 11.79 19.35
CA GLU A 29 5.04 10.67 18.43
C GLU A 29 4.33 9.40 18.90
N LYS A 30 4.53 9.02 20.18
CA LYS A 30 3.90 7.84 20.78
C LYS A 30 2.37 7.93 20.75
N TYR A 31 1.82 9.11 21.05
CA TYR A 31 0.38 9.36 20.96
C TYR A 31 -0.10 9.22 19.52
N THR A 32 0.66 9.74 18.55
CA THR A 32 0.33 9.67 17.12
C THR A 32 0.21 8.23 16.63
N ASP A 33 1.14 7.36 17.04
CA ASP A 33 1.06 5.92 16.72
C ASP A 33 -0.17 5.25 17.33
N GLU A 34 -0.61 5.69 18.51
CA GLU A 34 -1.82 5.17 19.15
C GLU A 34 -3.08 5.57 18.40
N VAL A 35 -3.20 6.84 18.00
CA VAL A 35 -4.38 7.36 17.31
C VAL A 35 -4.52 6.84 15.88
N ILE A 36 -3.40 6.68 15.16
CA ILE A 36 -3.40 6.07 13.82
C ILE A 36 -3.88 4.63 13.92
N ARG A 37 -3.41 3.85 14.91
CA ARG A 37 -3.85 2.46 15.12
C ARG A 37 -5.33 2.34 15.50
N LYS A 38 -5.90 3.38 16.10
CA LYS A 38 -7.31 3.45 16.49
C LYS A 38 -8.21 4.06 15.41
N ASP A 39 -7.68 4.32 14.20
CA ASP A 39 -8.40 4.89 13.07
C ASP A 39 -9.06 6.25 13.39
N VAL A 40 -8.40 7.05 14.23
CA VAL A 40 -8.86 8.40 14.57
C VAL A 40 -8.43 9.36 13.45
N LEU A 41 -9.36 10.18 12.98
CA LEU A 41 -9.08 11.11 11.88
C LEU A 41 -8.31 12.33 12.39
N PRO A 42 -7.45 12.95 11.55
CA PRO A 42 -6.78 14.21 11.89
C PRO A 42 -7.77 15.32 12.28
N GLU A 43 -8.95 15.34 11.65
CA GLU A 43 -10.03 16.30 11.94
C GLU A 43 -10.55 16.17 13.37
N ASP A 44 -10.69 14.93 13.87
CA ASP A 44 -11.10 14.68 15.26
C ASP A 44 -10.09 15.25 16.25
N ILE A 45 -8.80 15.15 15.96
CA ILE A 45 -7.73 15.72 16.78
C ILE A 45 -7.83 17.24 16.80
N VAL A 46 -8.07 17.87 15.65
CA VAL A 46 -8.27 19.33 15.55
C VAL A 46 -9.48 19.77 16.36
N ASP A 47 -10.58 19.02 16.32
CA ASP A 47 -11.79 19.35 17.05
C ASP A 47 -11.60 19.19 18.56
N ILE A 48 -10.88 18.15 19.01
CA ILE A 48 -10.52 18.00 20.43
C ILE A 48 -9.63 19.15 20.88
N HIS A 49 -8.67 19.54 20.05
CA HIS A 49 -7.79 20.67 20.33
C HIS A 49 -8.58 21.95 20.56
N LYS A 50 -9.41 22.34 19.58
CA LYS A 50 -10.24 23.54 19.65
C LYS A 50 -11.15 23.52 20.87
N ASN A 51 -11.88 22.43 21.07
CA ASN A 51 -12.82 22.31 22.18
C ASN A 51 -12.11 22.40 23.53
N TYR A 52 -10.89 21.87 23.66
CA TYR A 52 -10.17 21.91 24.92
C TYR A 52 -9.56 23.29 25.21
N ILE A 53 -8.85 23.89 24.26
CA ILE A 53 -8.20 25.18 24.50
C ILE A 53 -9.21 26.31 24.77
N LEU A 54 -10.43 26.20 24.23
CA LEU A 54 -11.54 27.14 24.52
C LEU A 54 -12.02 27.08 25.97
N THR A 55 -11.76 25.97 26.69
CA THR A 55 -12.09 25.84 28.11
C THR A 55 -11.00 26.40 29.03
N LEU A 56 -9.84 26.77 28.48
CA LEU A 56 -8.68 27.24 29.21
C LEU A 56 -8.52 28.76 29.06
N ASN A 57 -8.09 29.43 30.13
CA ASN A 57 -7.72 30.85 30.07
C ASN A 57 -6.26 30.99 29.61
N LEU A 58 -6.05 30.92 28.28
CA LEU A 58 -4.72 30.96 27.68
C LEU A 58 -4.34 32.36 27.22
N THR A 59 -3.05 32.70 27.35
CA THR A 59 -2.49 33.87 26.67
C THR A 59 -2.25 33.56 25.19
N ARG A 60 -1.96 34.60 24.40
CA ARG A 60 -1.60 34.41 22.99
C ARG A 60 -0.37 33.51 22.80
N GLU A 61 0.63 33.63 23.67
CA GLU A 61 1.83 32.79 23.60
C GLU A 61 1.51 31.33 23.92
N ASP A 62 0.63 31.09 24.88
CA ASP A 62 0.22 29.74 25.27
C ASP A 62 -0.51 29.03 24.13
N VAL A 63 -1.38 29.74 23.39
CA VAL A 63 -2.02 29.18 22.18
C VAL A 63 -0.98 28.74 21.15
N PHE A 64 0.11 29.47 20.96
CA PHE A 64 1.17 29.01 20.04
C PHE A 64 1.85 27.73 20.52
N LYS A 65 2.08 27.59 21.83
CA LYS A 65 2.64 26.34 22.40
C LYS A 65 1.72 25.16 22.19
N THR A 66 0.40 25.34 22.32
CA THR A 66 -0.56 24.26 22.05
C THR A 66 -0.57 23.89 20.57
N LEU A 67 -0.42 24.87 19.67
CA LEU A 67 -0.32 24.61 18.23
C LEU A 67 0.92 23.79 17.85
N ASP A 68 2.04 23.93 18.56
CA ASP A 68 3.23 23.08 18.35
C ASP A 68 2.89 21.58 18.54
N VAL A 69 2.10 21.25 19.58
CA VAL A 69 1.62 19.86 19.83
C VAL A 69 0.72 19.38 18.69
N LEU A 70 -0.24 20.21 18.28
CA LEU A 70 -1.14 19.88 17.17
C LEU A 70 -0.34 19.64 15.88
N GLN A 71 0.65 20.48 15.60
CA GLN A 71 1.50 20.36 14.43
C GLN A 71 2.28 19.05 14.45
N GLU A 72 2.86 18.67 15.59
CA GLU A 72 3.66 17.45 15.70
C GLU A 72 2.81 16.19 15.44
N ILE A 73 1.59 16.17 15.98
CA ILE A 73 0.66 15.05 15.76
C ILE A 73 0.22 14.99 14.29
N VAL A 74 -0.11 16.13 13.68
CA VAL A 74 -0.49 16.19 12.25
C VAL A 74 0.66 15.77 11.33
N LYS A 75 1.93 16.06 11.68
CA LYS A 75 3.08 15.55 10.92
C LYS A 75 3.10 14.02 10.88
N GLY A 76 2.78 13.35 11.98
CA GLY A 76 2.76 11.89 12.02
C GLY A 76 1.71 11.28 11.07
N PHE A 77 0.52 11.88 10.97
CA PHE A 77 -0.45 11.51 9.93
C PHE A 77 0.08 11.73 8.51
N GLY A 78 0.81 12.83 8.30
CA GLY A 78 1.46 13.13 7.01
C GLY A 78 2.50 12.08 6.61
N TYR A 79 3.27 11.54 7.56
CA TYR A 79 4.21 10.44 7.29
C TYR A 79 3.47 9.16 6.92
N SER A 80 2.46 8.78 7.69
CA SER A 80 1.64 7.61 7.42
C SER A 80 0.99 7.66 6.02
N TYR A 81 0.47 8.83 5.62
CA TYR A 81 -0.10 9.02 4.29
C TYR A 81 0.94 8.89 3.17
N ARG A 82 2.15 9.46 3.34
CA ARG A 82 3.24 9.33 2.36
C ARG A 82 3.71 7.88 2.20
N ASP A 83 3.77 7.13 3.30
CA ASP A 83 4.14 5.72 3.26
C ASP A 83 3.07 4.88 2.56
N TYR A 84 1.79 5.19 2.80
CA TYR A 84 0.69 4.61 2.04
C TYR A 84 0.80 4.90 0.53
N GLN A 85 1.06 6.15 0.14
CA GLN A 85 1.24 6.50 -1.28
C GLN A 85 2.41 5.73 -1.92
N ARG A 86 3.56 5.65 -1.23
CA ARG A 86 4.70 4.87 -1.71
C ARG A 86 4.37 3.40 -1.89
N LEU A 87 3.56 2.82 -1.00
CA LEU A 87 3.09 1.44 -1.11
C LEU A 87 2.21 1.27 -2.36
N VAL A 88 1.26 2.18 -2.57
CA VAL A 88 0.39 2.18 -3.76
C VAL A 88 1.21 2.31 -5.04
N ASP A 89 2.18 3.22 -5.08
CA ASP A 89 3.05 3.41 -6.25
C ASP A 89 3.85 2.14 -6.57
N LYS A 90 4.40 1.47 -5.54
CA LYS A 90 5.10 0.19 -5.71
C LYS A 90 4.17 -0.89 -6.27
N LEU A 91 2.95 -0.98 -5.77
CA LEU A 91 1.96 -1.94 -6.27
C LEU A 91 1.63 -1.66 -7.75
N GLN A 92 1.49 -0.40 -8.14
CA GLN A 92 1.24 -0.03 -9.55
C GLN A 92 2.42 -0.38 -10.47
N VAL A 93 3.66 -0.18 -10.01
CA VAL A 93 4.85 -0.58 -10.78
C VAL A 93 4.86 -2.09 -10.95
N HIS A 94 4.64 -2.84 -9.88
CA HIS A 94 4.60 -4.30 -9.92
C HIS A 94 3.47 -4.82 -10.82
N ASP A 95 2.31 -4.16 -10.82
CA ASP A 95 1.20 -4.47 -11.72
C ASP A 95 1.57 -4.33 -13.20
N LYS A 96 2.32 -3.28 -13.55
CA LYS A 96 2.82 -3.06 -14.92
C LYS A 96 3.84 -4.11 -15.35
N GLU A 97 4.73 -4.52 -14.44
CA GLU A 97 5.69 -5.59 -14.72
C GLU A 97 4.99 -6.92 -15.00
N ILE A 98 3.94 -7.22 -14.24
CA ILE A 98 3.10 -8.41 -14.47
C ILE A 98 2.40 -8.31 -15.83
N ASP A 99 1.85 -7.14 -16.19
CA ASP A 99 1.17 -6.95 -17.47
C ASP A 99 2.13 -7.13 -18.66
N LEU A 100 3.38 -6.67 -18.52
CA LEU A 100 4.43 -6.90 -19.52
C LEU A 100 4.78 -8.39 -19.64
N ALA A 101 5.01 -9.07 -18.52
CA ALA A 101 5.32 -10.51 -18.51
C ALA A 101 4.20 -11.33 -19.16
N SER A 102 2.94 -11.01 -18.85
CA SER A 102 1.76 -11.61 -19.49
C SER A 102 1.77 -11.39 -21.00
N SER A 103 2.02 -10.16 -21.45
CA SER A 103 2.03 -9.82 -22.88
C SER A 103 3.15 -10.54 -23.64
N LEU A 104 4.33 -10.68 -23.05
CA LEU A 104 5.44 -11.46 -23.62
C LEU A 104 5.07 -12.93 -23.74
N GLN A 105 4.51 -13.53 -22.68
CA GLN A 105 4.06 -14.92 -22.69
C GLN A 105 2.99 -15.15 -23.76
N GLN A 106 1.96 -14.29 -23.83
CA GLN A 106 0.92 -14.40 -24.84
C GLN A 106 1.49 -14.29 -26.26
N THR A 107 2.50 -13.44 -26.47
CA THR A 107 3.15 -13.32 -27.78
C THR A 107 3.90 -14.60 -28.15
N MET A 108 4.57 -15.24 -27.20
CA MET A 108 5.25 -16.54 -27.41
C MET A 108 4.26 -17.70 -27.64
N LEU A 109 3.03 -17.60 -27.11
CA LEU A 109 1.97 -18.61 -27.28
C LEU A 109 1.12 -18.40 -28.54
N LYS A 110 1.16 -17.21 -29.15
CA LYS A 110 0.43 -16.85 -30.38
C LYS A 110 1.11 -17.36 -31.66
N THR A 111 1.85 -18.45 -31.58
CA THR A 111 2.37 -19.13 -32.79
C THR A 111 1.20 -19.81 -33.48
N ASP A 112 1.05 -19.62 -34.79
CA ASP A 112 -0.03 -20.23 -35.58
C ASP A 112 -0.04 -21.75 -35.36
N ILE A 113 -1.22 -22.31 -35.07
CA ILE A 113 -1.40 -23.76 -34.94
C ILE A 113 -1.27 -24.34 -36.35
N PRO A 114 -0.25 -25.15 -36.66
CA PRO A 114 -0.09 -25.73 -37.98
C PRO A 114 -1.29 -26.63 -38.32
N GLN A 115 -1.82 -26.49 -39.53
CA GLN A 115 -2.97 -27.24 -40.01
C GLN A 115 -2.50 -28.39 -40.91
N PHE A 116 -2.81 -29.63 -40.54
CA PHE A 116 -2.48 -30.82 -41.33
C PHE A 116 -3.75 -31.50 -41.84
N ASP A 117 -3.70 -32.01 -43.08
CA ASP A 117 -4.85 -32.69 -43.71
C ASP A 117 -5.30 -33.95 -42.95
N SER A 118 -4.42 -34.56 -42.16
CA SER A 118 -4.65 -35.82 -41.45
C SER A 118 -4.87 -35.66 -39.94
N ILE A 119 -4.62 -34.48 -39.35
CA ILE A 119 -4.67 -34.25 -37.89
C ILE A 119 -5.20 -32.84 -37.60
N GLN A 120 -6.22 -32.75 -36.74
CA GLN A 120 -6.76 -31.49 -36.23
C GLN A 120 -6.28 -31.25 -34.79
N ILE A 121 -5.65 -30.10 -34.54
CA ILE A 121 -5.11 -29.71 -33.24
C ILE A 121 -5.87 -28.48 -32.74
N GLY A 122 -6.32 -28.52 -31.49
CA GLY A 122 -6.92 -27.37 -30.81
C GLY A 122 -6.24 -27.17 -29.46
N VAL A 123 -5.92 -25.91 -29.14
CA VAL A 123 -5.30 -25.55 -27.86
C VAL A 123 -6.10 -24.42 -27.21
N ILE A 124 -6.37 -24.57 -25.91
CA ILE A 124 -6.97 -23.54 -25.06
C ILE A 124 -6.10 -23.42 -23.82
N SER A 125 -5.56 -22.22 -23.58
CA SER A 125 -4.86 -21.89 -22.33
C SER A 125 -5.60 -20.74 -21.67
N VAL A 126 -6.06 -20.95 -20.44
CA VAL A 126 -6.79 -19.96 -19.64
C VAL A 126 -6.00 -19.70 -18.37
N ALA A 127 -5.40 -18.51 -18.27
CA ALA A 127 -4.69 -18.12 -17.07
C ALA A 127 -5.66 -17.89 -15.91
N ALA A 128 -5.33 -18.40 -14.72
CA ALA A 128 -6.13 -18.15 -13.50
C ALA A 128 -5.98 -16.70 -12.98
N GLN A 129 -4.89 -16.03 -13.33
CA GLN A 129 -4.61 -14.62 -13.04
C GLN A 129 -3.96 -13.95 -14.28
N LYS A 130 -3.18 -12.87 -14.11
CA LYS A 130 -2.55 -12.15 -15.22
C LYS A 130 -1.52 -12.98 -16.01
N VAL A 131 -0.85 -13.95 -15.40
CA VAL A 131 0.18 -14.81 -16.05
C VAL A 131 -0.19 -16.29 -15.85
N SER A 132 -0.02 -17.12 -16.89
CA SER A 132 -0.26 -18.56 -16.82
C SER A 132 0.99 -19.32 -16.37
N GLY A 133 0.84 -20.37 -15.56
CA GLY A 133 1.93 -21.33 -15.33
C GLY A 133 2.12 -22.30 -16.50
N ASP A 134 1.11 -22.44 -17.36
CA ASP A 134 1.15 -23.38 -18.46
C ASP A 134 1.74 -22.73 -19.73
N TYR A 135 2.74 -23.37 -20.30
CA TYR A 135 3.35 -23.04 -21.59
C TYR A 135 3.19 -24.20 -22.56
N PHE A 136 2.84 -23.89 -23.80
CA PHE A 136 2.86 -24.85 -24.89
C PHE A 136 3.52 -24.24 -26.12
N ASN A 137 4.12 -25.08 -26.95
CA ASN A 137 4.65 -24.67 -28.25
C ASN A 137 4.44 -25.78 -29.28
N LEU A 138 4.10 -25.39 -30.51
CA LEU A 138 3.90 -26.26 -31.65
C LEU A 138 4.88 -25.82 -32.73
N ILE A 139 5.77 -26.74 -33.14
CA ILE A 139 6.78 -26.46 -34.17
C ILE A 139 6.59 -27.46 -35.30
N ASP A 140 6.34 -26.95 -36.50
CA ASP A 140 6.34 -27.72 -37.75
C ASP A 140 7.76 -27.73 -38.35
N HIS A 141 8.28 -28.92 -38.64
CA HIS A 141 9.61 -29.10 -39.23
C HIS A 141 9.60 -29.09 -40.76
N ASN A 142 8.44 -28.95 -41.41
CA ASN A 142 8.25 -28.96 -42.88
C ASN A 142 8.74 -30.25 -43.59
N ASP A 143 9.02 -31.32 -42.84
CA ASP A 143 9.45 -32.63 -43.33
C ASP A 143 8.39 -33.72 -43.06
N GLY A 144 7.19 -33.31 -42.65
CA GLY A 144 6.10 -34.17 -42.21
C GLY A 144 6.16 -34.56 -40.73
N THR A 145 7.10 -34.01 -39.96
CA THR A 145 7.18 -34.19 -38.50
C THR A 145 6.85 -32.91 -37.75
N MET A 146 6.29 -33.07 -36.54
CA MET A 146 5.92 -31.96 -35.67
C MET A 146 6.44 -32.22 -34.26
N SER A 147 6.88 -31.17 -33.57
CA SER A 147 7.19 -31.21 -32.15
C SER A 147 6.17 -30.42 -31.35
N PHE A 148 5.66 -31.07 -30.31
CA PHE A 148 4.79 -30.45 -29.32
C PHE A 148 5.52 -30.43 -27.97
N ALA A 149 5.61 -29.25 -27.37
CA ALA A 149 6.15 -29.07 -26.03
C ALA A 149 5.04 -28.52 -25.13
N VAL A 150 4.87 -29.13 -23.96
CA VAL A 150 4.06 -28.58 -22.86
C VAL A 150 4.93 -28.56 -21.64
N ALA A 151 4.96 -27.42 -20.96
CA ALA A 151 5.67 -27.23 -19.72
C ALA A 151 4.78 -26.49 -18.74
N ASP A 152 4.76 -26.95 -17.49
CA ASP A 152 4.38 -26.12 -16.36
C ASP A 152 5.62 -25.28 -15.99
N VAL A 153 5.70 -24.09 -16.58
CA VAL A 153 6.72 -23.12 -16.22
C VAL A 153 6.22 -22.45 -14.96
N ILE A 154 6.88 -22.75 -13.84
CA ILE A 154 6.54 -22.30 -12.49
C ILE A 154 5.85 -20.93 -12.51
N GLY A 155 4.53 -21.03 -12.60
CA GLY A 155 3.54 -20.07 -12.16
C GLY A 155 2.93 -20.64 -10.90
N LYS A 156 3.75 -21.20 -9.99
CA LYS A 156 3.41 -20.99 -8.58
C LYS A 156 3.47 -19.50 -8.40
N VAL A 157 2.31 -18.86 -8.63
CA VAL A 157 1.72 -17.84 -7.76
C VAL A 157 2.79 -17.44 -6.77
N TYR A 158 3.42 -16.27 -6.89
CA TYR A 158 4.25 -15.72 -5.80
C TYR A 158 3.51 -16.03 -4.49
N GLN A 159 3.95 -17.10 -3.83
CA GLN A 159 3.03 -17.87 -3.00
C GLN A 159 3.10 -17.20 -1.65
N LEU A 160 2.04 -16.43 -1.38
CA LEU A 160 1.67 -15.85 -0.10
C LEU A 160 2.44 -14.59 0.29
N LEU A 161 1.64 -13.54 0.53
CA LEU A 161 1.89 -12.33 1.35
C LEU A 161 2.53 -11.14 0.64
#